data_AF-A0A512IDB4-F1
#
_entry.id   AF-A0A512IDB4-F1
#
_cell.length_a   1.000
_cell.length_b   1.000
_cell.length_c   1.000
_cell.angle_alpha   90.00
_cell.angle_beta   90.00
_cell.angle_gamma   90.00
#
_symmetry.space_group_name_H-M   'P 1'
#
loop_
_entity.id
_entity.type
_entity.pdbx_description
1 polymer ?
#
loop_
_entity_poly.entity_id
_entity_poly.type
_entity_poly.pdbx_seq_one_letter_code
_entity_poly.pdbx_strand_id
1 'polypeptide(L)'
;MTVDGDLASQLSELARSLQDEEDFEATLATMVAAALDLIPGAAEASISVVEARRTISSHAPSSALPAAVDRMQQKAGQGPCMDAAWEKKVERVPDFSVEDRWPSPTPSRSAA
;
A
#
# COMPACT_ATOMS: atom_id res chain seq x y z
N MET A 1 4.58 -24.22 2.87
CA MET A 1 4.18 -23.08 2.03
C MET A 1 4.93 -23.23 0.72
N THR A 2 4.45 -24.12 -0.14
CA THR A 2 4.95 -24.26 -1.52
C THR A 2 4.50 -23.02 -2.26
N VAL A 3 5.44 -22.30 -2.86
CA VAL A 3 5.09 -21.29 -3.86
C VAL A 3 4.67 -22.12 -5.07
N ASP A 4 3.38 -22.46 -5.15
CA ASP A 4 2.83 -23.28 -6.24
C ASP A 4 3.06 -22.54 -7.56
N GLY A 5 3.41 -23.25 -8.63
CA GLY A 5 3.82 -22.67 -9.93
C GLY A 5 2.81 -21.70 -10.56
N ASP A 6 1.60 -21.62 -10.02
CA ASP A 6 0.57 -20.63 -10.34
C ASP A 6 1.00 -19.20 -9.96
N LEU A 7 1.43 -18.96 -8.71
CA LEU A 7 1.82 -17.62 -8.27
C LEU A 7 3.06 -17.11 -9.01
N ALA A 8 4.02 -18.00 -9.30
CA ALA A 8 5.20 -17.65 -10.09
C ALA A 8 4.83 -17.22 -11.51
N SER A 9 3.84 -17.89 -12.12
CA SER A 9 3.30 -17.52 -13.44
C SER A 9 2.58 -16.17 -13.40
N GLN A 10 1.72 -15.96 -12.40
CA GLN A 10 0.99 -14.70 -12.20
C GLN A 10 1.92 -13.51 -11.99
N LEU A 11 2.96 -13.66 -11.16
CA LEU A 11 3.97 -12.60 -10.96
C LEU A 11 4.78 -12.34 -12.23
N SER A 12 5.06 -13.38 -13.03
CA SER A 12 5.75 -13.24 -14.31
C SER A 12 4.89 -12.51 -15.35
N GLU A 13 3.58 -12.75 -15.36
CA GLU A 13 2.61 -12.03 -16.19
C GLU A 13 2.50 -10.57 -15.78
N LEU A 14 2.36 -10.30 -14.46
CA LEU A 14 2.36 -8.96 -13.91
C LEU A 14 3.64 -8.20 -14.30
N ALA A 15 4.82 -8.81 -14.17
CA ALA A 15 6.07 -8.17 -14.53
C ALA A 15 6.13 -7.74 -16.01
N ARG A 16 5.55 -8.54 -16.93
CA ARG A 16 5.45 -8.16 -18.35
C ARG A 16 4.44 -7.02 -18.55
N SER A 17 3.27 -7.11 -17.94
CA SER A 17 2.26 -6.05 -18.00
C SER A 17 2.82 -4.70 -17.55
N LEU A 18 3.59 -4.68 -16.45
CA LEU A 18 4.21 -3.46 -15.93
C LEU A 18 5.31 -2.89 -16.84
N GLN A 19 5.98 -3.72 -17.64
CA GLN A 19 6.99 -3.27 -18.60
C GLN A 19 6.37 -2.60 -19.83
N ASP A 20 5.13 -2.94 -20.16
CA ASP A 20 4.41 -2.42 -21.32
C ASP A 20 3.65 -1.11 -21.01
N GLU A 21 3.56 -0.69 -19.74
CA GLU A 21 2.89 0.55 -19.35
C GLU A 21 3.68 1.80 -19.80
N GLU A 22 2.94 2.80 -20.31
CA GLU A 22 3.55 3.99 -20.92
C GLU A 22 3.93 5.07 -19.89
N ASP A 23 3.26 5.09 -18.73
CA ASP A 23 3.48 6.11 -17.72
C ASP A 23 3.53 5.56 -16.28
N PHE A 24 4.07 6.40 -15.39
CA PHE A 24 4.29 6.09 -13.99
C PHE A 24 2.99 5.79 -13.23
N GLU A 25 1.94 6.57 -13.44
CA GLU A 25 0.67 6.38 -12.72
C GLU A 25 -0.06 5.12 -13.20
N ALA A 26 -0.02 4.83 -14.50
CA ALA A 26 -0.55 3.60 -15.09
C ALA A 26 0.18 2.37 -14.50
N THR A 27 1.51 2.44 -14.39
CA THR A 27 2.30 1.39 -13.73
C THR A 27 1.85 1.14 -12.30
N LEU A 28 1.68 2.20 -11.49
CA LEU A 28 1.23 2.07 -10.10
C LEU A 28 -0.21 1.55 -10.00
N ALA A 29 -1.10 1.97 -10.90
CA ALA A 29 -2.47 1.46 -10.97
C ALA A 29 -2.51 -0.05 -11.26
N THR A 30 -1.71 -0.51 -12.21
CA THR A 30 -1.57 -1.94 -12.53
C THR A 30 -1.01 -2.72 -11.34
N MET A 31 -0.05 -2.18 -10.60
CA MET A 31 0.45 -2.79 -9.35
C MET A 31 -0.64 -2.89 -8.28
N VAL A 32 -1.43 -1.84 -8.07
CA VAL A 32 -2.51 -1.84 -7.06
C VAL A 32 -3.60 -2.83 -7.42
N ALA A 33 -4.03 -2.88 -8.69
CA ALA A 33 -5.01 -3.85 -9.16
C ALA A 33 -4.52 -5.29 -8.91
N ALA A 34 -3.28 -5.58 -9.31
CA ALA A 34 -2.70 -6.90 -9.09
C ALA A 34 -2.55 -7.26 -7.60
N ALA A 35 -2.26 -6.29 -6.73
CA ALA A 35 -2.21 -6.54 -5.29
C ALA A 35 -3.58 -6.98 -4.74
N LEU A 36 -4.67 -6.37 -5.22
CA LEU A 36 -6.03 -6.76 -4.82
C LEU A 36 -6.42 -8.15 -5.35
N ASP A 37 -5.97 -8.50 -6.56
CA ASP A 37 -6.27 -9.80 -7.16
C ASP A 37 -5.44 -10.94 -6.56
N LEU A 38 -4.16 -10.69 -6.24
CA LEU A 38 -3.21 -11.73 -5.83
C LEU A 38 -3.10 -11.92 -4.32
N ILE A 39 -3.49 -10.93 -3.49
CA ILE A 39 -3.37 -11.01 -2.03
C ILE A 39 -4.73 -11.38 -1.42
N PRO A 40 -4.90 -12.60 -0.88
CA PRO A 40 -6.18 -13.02 -0.31
C PRO A 40 -6.60 -12.11 0.85
N GLY A 41 -7.81 -11.55 0.74
CA GLY A 41 -8.39 -10.67 1.75
C GLY A 41 -7.96 -9.21 1.66
N ALA A 42 -7.17 -8.82 0.65
CA ALA A 42 -6.93 -7.42 0.34
C ALA A 42 -8.20 -6.79 -0.25
N ALA A 43 -8.87 -5.92 0.50
CA ALA A 43 -10.05 -5.20 0.03
C ALA A 43 -9.69 -3.86 -0.63
N GLU A 44 -8.63 -3.21 -0.14
CA GLU A 44 -8.22 -1.88 -0.57
C GLU A 44 -6.70 -1.73 -0.50
N ALA A 45 -6.15 -0.99 -1.46
CA ALA A 45 -4.73 -0.72 -1.59
C ALA A 45 -4.45 0.66 -2.23
N SER A 46 -3.26 1.20 -1.93
CA SER A 46 -2.63 2.37 -2.55
C SER A 46 -1.11 2.17 -2.53
N ILE A 47 -0.37 3.02 -3.24
CA ILE A 47 1.10 3.07 -3.18
C ILE A 47 1.53 4.42 -2.60
N SER A 48 2.37 4.36 -1.57
CA SER A 48 3.02 5.54 -1.00
C SER A 48 4.37 5.78 -1.68
N VAL A 49 4.57 6.96 -2.26
CA VAL A 49 5.81 7.33 -2.97
C VAL A 49 6.54 8.40 -2.18
N VAL A 50 7.85 8.20 -1.98
CA VAL A 50 8.71 9.21 -1.34
C VAL A 50 9.13 10.24 -2.38
N GLU A 51 8.66 11.46 -2.21
CA GLU A 51 8.98 12.62 -3.04
C GLU A 51 9.93 13.57 -2.30
N ALA A 52 10.80 14.24 -3.06
CA ALA A 52 11.73 15.27 -2.58
C ALA A 52 12.52 14.91 -1.29
N ARG A 53 12.73 13.61 -1.04
CA ARG A 53 13.35 13.02 0.16
C ARG A 53 12.68 13.36 1.50
N ARG A 54 11.47 13.93 1.50
CA ARG A 54 10.85 14.47 2.72
C ARG A 54 9.34 14.31 2.78
N THR A 55 8.68 14.12 1.65
CA THR A 55 7.23 14.00 1.57
C THR A 55 6.84 12.63 1.07
N ILE A 56 5.75 12.09 1.60
CA ILE A 56 5.15 10.85 1.08
C ILE A 56 3.80 11.22 0.49
N SER A 57 3.61 10.92 -0.79
CA SER A 57 2.36 11.10 -1.53
C SER A 57 1.68 9.76 -1.74
N SER A 58 0.35 9.76 -1.78
CA SER A 58 -0.46 8.56 -2.06
C SER A 58 -0.79 8.53 -3.55
N HIS A 59 -0.54 7.39 -4.19
CA HIS A 59 -0.73 7.15 -5.61
C HIS A 59 -1.61 5.92 -5.84
N ALA A 60 -2.26 5.92 -7.00
CA ALA A 60 -3.14 4.84 -7.47
C ALA A 60 -4.08 4.24 -6.40
N PRO A 61 -4.75 5.04 -5.56
CA PRO A 61 -5.61 4.46 -4.54
C PRO A 61 -6.81 3.77 -5.19
N SER A 62 -7.03 2.51 -4.85
CA SER A 62 -8.19 1.73 -5.31
C SER A 62 -9.54 2.32 -4.88
N SER A 63 -9.56 3.10 -3.81
CA SER A 63 -10.73 3.79 -3.29
C SER A 63 -10.34 5.03 -2.47
N ALA A 64 -11.32 5.79 -1.98
CA ALA A 64 -11.07 6.94 -1.12
C ALA A 64 -10.42 6.59 0.25
N LEU A 65 -10.64 5.38 0.78
CA LEU A 65 -10.14 4.99 2.11
C LEU A 65 -8.62 4.88 2.18
N PRO A 66 -7.90 4.11 1.34
CA PRO A 66 -6.45 3.99 1.42
C PRO A 66 -5.76 5.35 1.23
N ALA A 67 -6.29 6.20 0.35
CA ALA A 67 -5.82 7.58 0.20
C ALA A 67 -6.01 8.42 1.48
N ALA A 68 -7.12 8.22 2.20
CA ALA A 68 -7.35 8.89 3.49
C ALA A 68 -6.40 8.40 4.59
N VAL A 69 -6.12 7.09 4.61
CA VAL A 69 -5.17 6.46 5.54
C VAL A 69 -3.75 6.98 5.30
N ASP A 70 -3.28 7.05 4.05
CA ASP A 70 -1.96 7.60 3.72
C ASP A 70 -1.83 9.07 4.14
N ARG A 71 -2.84 9.90 3.84
CA ARG A 71 -2.86 11.31 4.25
C ARG A 71 -2.82 11.48 5.76
N MET A 72 -3.49 10.61 6.52
CA MET A 72 -3.49 10.68 7.98
C MET A 72 -2.11 10.37 8.55
N GLN A 73 -1.43 9.34 8.05
CA GLN A 73 -0.06 9.00 8.49
C GLN A 73 0.94 10.09 8.10
N GLN A 74 0.83 10.62 6.88
CA GLN A 74 1.66 11.74 6.42
C GLN A 74 1.49 12.97 7.33
N LYS A 75 0.25 13.34 7.68
CA LYS A 75 -0.04 14.48 8.58
C LYS A 75 0.46 14.25 10.00
N ALA A 76 0.35 13.01 10.49
CA ALA A 76 0.84 12.65 11.81
C ALA A 76 2.37 12.60 11.87
N GLY A 77 3.05 12.43 10.72
CA GLY A 77 4.49 12.20 10.65
C GLY A 77 4.92 10.84 11.21
N GLN A 78 3.96 9.94 11.43
CA GLN A 78 4.16 8.61 12.00
C GLN A 78 3.09 7.65 11.46
N GLY A 79 3.36 6.35 11.50
CA GLY A 79 2.46 5.30 11.03
C GLY A 79 3.20 4.23 10.23
N PRO A 80 2.55 3.09 9.93
CA PRO A 80 3.17 1.97 9.24
C PRO A 80 3.77 2.34 7.88
N CYS A 81 3.13 3.20 7.08
CA CYS A 81 3.66 3.66 5.80
C CYS A 81 4.89 4.56 5.98
N MET A 82 4.92 5.38 7.05
CA MET A 82 6.09 6.23 7.35
C MET A 82 7.28 5.36 7.76
N ASP A 83 7.07 4.45 8.71
CA ASP A 83 8.11 3.53 9.17
C ASP A 83 8.57 2.61 8.05
N ALA A 84 7.67 2.06 7.22
CA ALA A 84 8.04 1.23 6.08
C ALA A 84 8.93 2.00 5.09
N ALA A 85 8.61 3.26 4.80
CA ALA A 85 9.39 4.10 3.90
C ALA A 85 10.78 4.47 4.46
N TRP A 86 10.86 4.83 5.75
CA TRP A 86 12.09 5.33 6.36
C TRP A 86 13.01 4.22 6.88
N GLU A 87 12.43 3.18 7.49
CA GLU A 87 13.16 2.06 8.09
C GLU A 87 13.36 0.88 7.13
N LYS A 88 12.76 0.94 5.92
CA LYS A 88 12.89 -0.07 4.86
C LYS A 88 12.53 -1.49 5.32
N LYS A 89 11.45 -1.60 6.11
CA LYS A 89 10.92 -2.87 6.63
C LYS A 89 9.46 -3.06 6.22
N VAL A 90 9.05 -4.32 6.13
CA VAL A 90 7.63 -4.65 5.96
C VAL A 90 6.93 -4.43 7.29
N GLU A 91 5.94 -3.53 7.29
CA GLU A 91 5.06 -3.30 8.44
C GLU A 91 3.78 -4.11 8.30
N ARG A 92 3.43 -4.83 9.37
CA ARG A 92 2.17 -5.56 9.47
C ARG A 92 1.44 -5.12 10.73
N VAL A 93 0.21 -4.67 10.56
CA VAL A 93 -0.68 -4.26 11.66
C VAL A 93 -1.93 -5.14 11.60
N PRO A 94 -2.01 -6.20 12.41
CA PRO A 94 -3.17 -7.11 12.39
C PRO A 94 -4.45 -6.43 12.87
N ASP A 95 -4.33 -5.52 13.83
CA ASP A 95 -5.45 -4.80 14.42
C ASP A 95 -4.99 -3.42 14.90
N PHE A 96 -5.51 -2.37 14.27
CA PHE A 96 -5.22 -0.98 14.62
C PHE A 96 -5.84 -0.55 15.96
N SER A 97 -6.81 -1.29 16.51
CA SER A 97 -7.50 -0.91 17.76
C SER A 97 -6.65 -1.10 19.03
N VAL A 98 -5.61 -1.93 18.93
CA VAL A 98 -4.68 -2.24 20.02
C VAL A 98 -3.24 -1.82 19.69
N GLU A 99 -3.06 -1.08 18.58
CA GLU A 99 -1.75 -0.65 18.09
C GLU A 99 -1.25 0.56 18.90
N ASP A 100 -0.06 0.44 19.50
CA ASP A 100 0.54 1.44 20.38
C ASP A 100 1.88 1.99 19.86
N ARG A 101 2.45 1.41 18.79
CA ARG A 101 3.70 1.91 18.16
C ARG A 101 3.56 3.33 17.61
N TRP A 102 2.34 3.72 17.21
CA TRP A 102 2.03 5.04 16.65
C TRP A 102 0.83 5.69 17.39
N PRO A 103 1.06 6.48 18.46
CA PRO A 103 0.00 6.99 19.34
C PRO A 103 -0.88 8.13 18.79
N SER A 104 -0.60 8.66 17.60
CA SER A 104 -1.36 9.71 16.90
C SER A 104 -2.51 9.05 16.12
N PRO A 105 -3.68 9.69 15.92
CA PRO A 105 -4.95 8.98 15.80
C PRO A 105 -4.93 7.99 14.64
N THR A 106 -4.95 6.72 15.00
CA THR A 106 -5.36 5.60 14.17
C THR A 106 -6.65 5.95 13.46
N PRO A 107 -6.91 5.44 12.23
CA PRO A 107 -8.09 5.83 11.47
C PRO A 107 -9.32 5.45 12.30
N SER A 108 -9.97 6.45 12.90
CA SER A 108 -11.22 6.24 13.60
C SER A 108 -12.20 5.70 12.57
N ARG A 109 -12.79 4.55 12.87
CA ARG A 109 -13.81 3.89 12.04
C ARG A 109 -14.79 4.94 11.52
N SER A 110 -14.79 5.22 10.22
CA SER A 110 -15.94 5.92 9.62
C SER A 110 -17.13 5.01 9.82
N ALA A 111 -18.15 5.52 10.52
CA ALA A 111 -19.40 4.81 10.75
C ALA A 111 -20.00 4.38 9.40
N ALA A 112 -20.34 3.09 9.32
CA ALA A 112 -21.37 2.61 8.42
C ALA A 112 -22.75 3.01 8.99
#